data_AF-A0A937AFI9-F1
#
_entry.id   AF-A0A937AFI9-F1
#
_cell.length_a   1.000
_cell.length_b   1.000
_cell.length_c   1.000
_cell.angle_alpha   90.00
_cell.angle_beta   90.00
_cell.angle_gamma   90.00
#
_symmetry.space_group_name_H-M   'P 1'
#
loop_
_entity.id
_entity.type
_entity.pdbx_description
1 polymer ?
#
loop_
_entity_poly.entity_id
_entity_poly.type
_entity_poly.pdbx_seq_one_letter_code
_entity_poly.pdbx_strand_id
1 'polypeptide(L)'
;MRKVQALLGLPLHVVTGLIDAGVVTPTRGPRHAWRFTFQDVVLLRTAHRLRTAQVPSRKLLRALARVKGGLGPLPLSGVRLTAIDRQVVVRDGPLQWEAESGQLLMDFDTAAAPVVQPLGATEVDWFAEAVELEATDPAAAIQAYRAVLAADPSHAAAWVNLSALLCEQGHCDDAVQTLDEAIVHLPDDADLHFNRGIALEDQQRFDEAIGAYERALALRHDLADAHFNLARLHERAGRPHRALRHLHEYRRLSR
;
A
#
# COMPACT_ATOMS: atom_id res chain seq x y z
N MET A 1 29.35 6.66 -12.34
CA MET A 1 28.42 7.17 -13.35
C MET A 1 27.71 6.03 -14.09
N ARG A 2 28.36 5.26 -14.98
CA ARG A 2 27.70 4.20 -15.79
C ARG A 2 26.91 3.16 -14.97
N LYS A 3 27.44 2.70 -13.82
CA LYS A 3 26.71 1.78 -12.91
C LYS A 3 25.43 2.37 -12.30
N VAL A 4 25.41 3.68 -12.01
CA VAL A 4 24.24 4.38 -11.42
C VAL A 4 23.16 4.61 -12.49
N GLN A 5 23.56 4.86 -13.74
CA GLN A 5 22.63 4.96 -14.87
C GLN A 5 21.92 3.64 -15.14
N ALA A 6 22.67 2.53 -15.12
CA ALA A 6 22.12 1.18 -15.31
C ALA A 6 21.18 0.76 -14.17
N LEU A 7 21.47 1.18 -12.94
CA LEU A 7 20.71 0.80 -11.75
C LEU A 7 19.44 1.65 -11.54
N LEU A 8 19.43 2.90 -12.00
CA LEU A 8 18.33 3.86 -11.76
C LEU A 8 17.62 4.35 -13.03
N GLY A 9 17.99 3.88 -14.22
CA GLY A 9 17.32 4.27 -15.48
C GLY A 9 17.34 5.77 -15.78
N LEU A 10 18.33 6.53 -15.29
CA LEU A 10 18.49 7.97 -15.54
C LEU A 10 19.54 8.25 -16.64
N PRO A 11 19.24 9.12 -17.64
CA PRO A 11 20.21 9.50 -18.66
C PRO A 11 21.29 10.39 -18.04
N LEU A 12 22.48 10.35 -18.64
CA LEU A 12 23.69 10.97 -18.07
C LEU A 12 23.51 12.46 -17.81
N HIS A 13 22.90 13.16 -18.77
CA HIS A 13 22.70 14.60 -18.73
C HIS A 13 21.76 15.05 -17.60
N VAL A 14 20.84 14.19 -17.16
CA VAL A 14 19.98 14.48 -16.00
C VAL A 14 20.77 14.31 -14.71
N VAL A 15 21.57 13.25 -14.60
CA VAL A 15 22.42 13.02 -13.41
C VAL A 15 23.45 14.13 -13.26
N THR A 16 24.11 14.56 -14.34
CA THR A 16 25.04 15.70 -14.30
C THR A 16 24.31 17.00 -13.97
N GLY A 17 23.15 17.26 -14.58
CA GLY A 17 22.36 18.44 -14.28
C GLY A 17 21.90 18.52 -12.81
N LEU A 18 21.60 17.39 -12.17
CA LEU A 18 21.27 17.34 -10.74
C LEU A 18 22.50 17.58 -9.84
N ILE A 19 23.69 17.19 -10.28
CA ILE A 19 24.95 17.49 -9.57
C ILE A 19 25.29 18.97 -9.70
N ASP A 20 25.18 19.53 -10.91
CA ASP A 20 25.50 20.93 -11.19
C ASP A 20 24.51 21.89 -10.51
N ALA A 21 23.22 21.50 -10.42
CA ALA A 21 22.21 22.19 -9.64
C ALA A 21 22.37 22.01 -8.12
N GLY A 22 23.38 21.24 -7.69
CA GLY A 22 23.65 20.93 -6.30
C GLY A 22 22.58 20.07 -5.65
N VAL A 23 21.60 19.51 -6.38
CA VAL A 23 20.50 18.68 -5.86
C VAL A 23 21.04 17.44 -5.16
N VAL A 24 22.01 16.79 -5.79
CA VAL A 24 22.83 15.72 -5.20
C VAL A 24 24.28 16.19 -5.12
N THR A 25 25.01 15.78 -4.08
CA THR A 25 26.39 16.24 -3.84
C THR A 25 27.34 15.04 -3.66
N PRO A 26 27.51 14.21 -4.71
CA PRO A 26 28.38 13.04 -4.63
C PRO A 26 29.85 13.44 -4.52
N THR A 27 30.62 12.66 -3.77
CA THR A 27 32.06 12.87 -3.59
C THR A 27 32.87 12.04 -4.59
N ARG A 28 34.12 12.43 -4.83
CA ARG A 28 35.05 11.65 -5.66
C ARG A 28 35.81 10.66 -4.79
N GLY A 29 35.63 9.38 -5.08
CA GLY A 29 36.41 8.29 -4.50
C GLY A 29 37.67 7.95 -5.30
N PRO A 30 38.38 6.87 -4.93
CA PRO A 30 39.55 6.36 -5.64
C PRO A 30 39.25 6.14 -7.12
N ARG A 31 40.23 6.40 -8.00
CA ARG A 31 40.08 6.30 -9.47
C ARG A 31 39.00 7.22 -10.06
N HIS A 32 38.77 8.40 -9.47
CA HIS A 32 37.77 9.38 -9.89
C HIS A 32 36.31 8.86 -9.93
N ALA A 33 36.03 7.76 -9.22
CA ALA A 33 34.70 7.19 -9.16
C ALA A 33 33.75 8.06 -8.31
N TRP A 34 32.56 8.35 -8.84
CA TRP A 34 31.51 9.06 -8.09
C TRP A 34 30.94 8.18 -6.98
N ARG A 35 30.95 8.69 -5.76
CA ARG A 35 30.35 8.09 -4.56
C ARG A 35 29.13 8.90 -4.16
N PHE A 36 27.97 8.26 -4.24
CA PHE A 36 26.69 8.84 -3.85
C PHE A 36 26.37 8.41 -2.42
N THR A 37 25.89 9.33 -1.61
CA THR A 37 25.32 9.03 -0.30
C THR A 37 23.96 8.35 -0.46
N PHE A 38 23.44 7.76 0.62
CA PHE A 38 22.10 7.20 0.61
C PHE A 38 21.04 8.25 0.23
N GLN A 39 21.17 9.47 0.76
CA GLN A 39 20.30 10.59 0.44
C GLN A 39 20.35 10.94 -1.06
N ASP A 40 21.54 10.96 -1.67
CA ASP A 40 21.67 11.19 -3.10
C ASP A 40 20.95 10.11 -3.93
N VAL A 41 21.03 8.84 -3.51
CA VAL A 41 20.37 7.73 -4.21
C VAL A 41 18.85 7.84 -4.12
N VAL A 42 18.29 8.24 -2.97
CA VAL A 42 16.86 8.48 -2.79
C VAL A 42 16.37 9.61 -3.71
N LEU A 43 17.13 10.70 -3.81
CA LEU A 43 16.81 11.82 -4.70
C LEU A 43 16.88 11.42 -6.18
N LEU A 44 17.86 10.62 -6.58
CA LEU A 44 17.95 10.08 -7.94
C LEU A 44 16.77 9.15 -8.27
N ARG A 45 16.33 8.31 -7.33
CA ARG A 45 15.13 7.47 -7.52
C ARG A 45 13.86 8.31 -7.68
N THR A 46 13.75 9.39 -6.91
CA THR A 46 12.63 10.35 -7.01
C THR A 46 12.64 11.04 -8.37
N ALA A 47 13.79 11.52 -8.83
CA ALA A 47 13.95 12.10 -10.17
C ALA A 47 13.62 11.09 -11.29
N HIS A 48 13.94 9.81 -11.10
CA HIS A 48 13.55 8.75 -12.04
C HIS A 48 12.03 8.59 -12.12
N ARG A 49 11.35 8.49 -10.97
CA ARG A 49 9.89 8.37 -10.88
C ARG A 49 9.16 9.54 -11.53
N LEU A 50 9.63 10.76 -11.32
CA LEU A 50 9.05 11.96 -11.95
C LEU A 50 9.24 11.93 -13.48
N ARG A 51 10.37 11.41 -13.97
CA ARG A 51 10.61 11.29 -15.42
C ARG A 51 9.77 10.19 -16.05
N THR A 52 9.56 9.05 -15.37
CA THR A 52 8.66 7.99 -15.85
C THR A 52 7.21 8.47 -15.91
N ALA A 53 6.83 9.46 -15.10
CA ALA A 53 5.56 10.20 -15.21
C ALA A 53 5.56 11.30 -16.30
N GLN A 54 6.41 11.17 -17.34
CA GLN A 54 6.51 12.04 -18.51
C GLN A 54 6.87 13.52 -18.27
N VAL A 55 7.39 13.88 -17.08
CA VAL A 55 7.92 15.23 -16.81
C VAL A 55 9.19 15.45 -17.66
N PRO A 56 9.25 16.52 -18.49
CA PRO A 56 10.44 16.82 -19.29
C PRO A 56 11.69 17.08 -18.43
N SER A 57 12.84 16.55 -18.84
CA SER A 57 14.12 16.68 -18.09
C SER A 57 14.46 18.12 -17.69
N ARG A 58 14.18 19.10 -18.56
CA ARG A 58 14.44 20.52 -18.27
C ARG A 58 13.56 21.06 -17.14
N LYS A 59 12.27 20.71 -17.13
CA LYS A 59 11.32 21.11 -16.07
C LYS A 59 11.67 20.42 -14.75
N LEU A 60 11.97 19.12 -14.80
CA LEU A 60 12.41 18.35 -13.65
C LEU A 60 13.64 18.96 -12.97
N LEU A 61 14.68 19.32 -13.74
CA LEU A 61 15.90 19.92 -13.20
C LEU A 61 15.64 21.28 -12.54
N ARG A 62 14.84 22.14 -13.17
CA ARG A 62 14.48 23.45 -12.62
C ARG A 62 13.65 23.33 -11.35
N ALA A 63 12.64 22.48 -11.37
CA ALA A 63 11.79 22.20 -10.22
C ALA A 63 12.62 21.71 -9.02
N LEU A 64 13.43 20.67 -9.19
CA LEU A 64 14.23 20.12 -8.09
C LEU A 64 15.29 21.11 -7.57
N ALA A 65 15.90 21.91 -8.44
CA ALA A 65 16.82 22.97 -8.05
C ALA A 65 16.13 24.06 -7.23
N ARG A 66 14.93 24.49 -7.65
CA ARG A 66 14.15 25.53 -6.97
C ARG A 66 13.63 25.07 -5.62
N VAL A 67 13.15 23.83 -5.52
CA VAL A 67 12.73 23.25 -4.24
C VAL A 67 13.91 23.13 -3.29
N LYS A 68 15.09 22.70 -3.76
CA LYS A 68 16.30 22.69 -2.92
C LYS A 68 16.68 24.08 -2.41
N GLY A 69 16.63 25.09 -3.28
CA GLY A 69 16.94 26.47 -2.91
C GLY A 69 15.96 27.06 -1.89
N GLY A 70 14.70 26.60 -1.87
CA GLY A 70 13.66 27.06 -0.94
C GLY A 70 13.65 26.38 0.43
N LEU A 71 14.23 25.19 0.56
CA LEU A 71 14.18 24.38 1.80
C LEU A 71 15.25 24.73 2.85
N GLY A 72 16.13 25.71 2.59
CA GLY A 72 17.20 26.07 3.51
C GLY A 72 18.12 24.88 3.83
N PRO A 73 18.47 24.60 5.10
CA PRO A 73 19.33 23.46 5.47
C PRO A 73 18.59 22.11 5.46
N LEU A 74 17.27 22.08 5.25
CA LEU A 74 16.49 20.85 5.30
C LEU A 74 16.72 19.99 4.05
N PRO A 75 16.80 18.66 4.20
CA PRO A 75 16.98 17.77 3.07
C PRO A 75 15.70 17.71 2.24
N LEU A 76 15.86 17.71 0.90
CA LEU A 76 14.77 17.48 -0.07
C LEU A 76 13.95 16.21 0.18
N SER A 77 14.46 15.25 0.96
CA SER A 77 13.73 14.04 1.37
C SER A 77 12.60 14.30 2.37
N GLY A 78 12.55 15.49 2.99
CA GLY A 78 11.48 15.87 3.93
C GLY A 78 10.17 16.28 3.26
N VAL A 79 10.13 16.37 1.93
CA VAL A 79 8.98 16.90 1.19
C VAL A 79 8.49 15.87 0.17
N ARG A 80 7.18 15.73 0.02
CA ARG A 80 6.59 14.79 -0.95
C ARG A 80 6.55 15.46 -2.32
N LEU A 81 7.23 14.86 -3.30
CA LEU A 81 7.25 15.32 -4.68
C LEU A 81 6.40 14.39 -5.55
N THR A 82 5.42 14.95 -6.25
CA THR A 82 4.53 14.24 -7.18
C THR A 82 4.59 14.87 -8.57
N ALA A 83 4.20 14.11 -9.59
CA ALA A 83 4.03 14.61 -10.94
C ALA A 83 2.52 14.72 -11.24
N ILE A 84 2.05 15.90 -11.62
CA ILE A 84 0.67 16.16 -12.07
C ILE A 84 0.78 16.87 -13.41
N ASP A 85 0.14 16.34 -14.45
CA ASP A 85 0.14 16.93 -15.81
C ASP A 85 1.51 17.41 -16.31
N ARG A 86 2.53 16.58 -16.09
CA ARG A 86 3.94 16.83 -16.48
C ARG A 86 4.60 18.01 -15.74
N GLN A 87 4.00 18.47 -14.65
CA GLN A 87 4.54 19.44 -13.70
C GLN A 87 5.00 18.72 -12.44
N VAL A 88 5.92 19.34 -11.69
CA VAL A 88 6.38 18.82 -10.41
C VAL A 88 5.64 19.57 -9.32
N VAL A 89 4.88 18.85 -8.50
CA VAL A 89 4.14 19.40 -7.37
C VAL A 89 4.83 18.99 -6.08
N VAL A 90 4.90 19.96 -5.17
CA VAL A 90 5.58 19.83 -3.88
C VAL A 90 4.52 19.89 -2.79
N ARG A 91 4.51 18.89 -1.92
CA ARG A 91 3.59 18.82 -0.78
C ARG A 91 4.35 18.76 0.53
N ASP A 92 4.08 19.76 1.36
CA ASP A 92 4.60 19.89 2.73
C ASP A 92 3.41 20.08 3.69
N GLY A 93 3.01 19.00 4.36
CA GLY A 93 1.80 18.98 5.18
C GLY A 93 0.53 19.34 4.36
N PRO A 94 -0.22 20.39 4.76
CA PRO A 94 -1.41 20.86 4.05
C PRO A 94 -1.10 21.79 2.86
N LEU A 95 0.15 22.25 2.72
CA LEU A 95 0.55 23.18 1.66
C LEU A 95 0.99 22.41 0.42
N GLN A 96 0.45 22.81 -0.73
CA GLN A 96 0.86 22.31 -2.04
C GLN A 96 1.21 23.47 -2.97
N TRP A 97 2.26 23.32 -3.76
CA TRP A 97 2.64 24.30 -4.77
C TRP A 97 3.32 23.66 -5.98
N GLU A 98 3.19 24.32 -7.12
CA GLU A 98 3.92 23.94 -8.32
C GLU A 98 5.38 24.41 -8.21
N ALA A 99 6.30 23.48 -8.44
CA ALA A 99 7.71 23.65 -8.11
C ALA A 99 8.46 24.68 -8.96
N GLU A 100 8.07 24.92 -10.21
CA GLU A 100 8.79 25.82 -11.13
C GLU A 100 8.37 27.28 -10.97
N SER A 101 7.08 27.54 -10.85
CA SER A 101 6.44 28.84 -10.69
C SER A 101 6.38 29.30 -9.24
N GLY A 102 6.32 28.36 -8.29
CA GLY A 102 6.03 28.65 -6.89
C GLY A 102 4.55 29.00 -6.65
N GLN A 103 3.68 28.76 -7.64
CA GLN A 103 2.25 28.98 -7.51
C GLN A 103 1.69 28.03 -6.46
N LEU A 104 1.14 28.59 -5.39
CA LEU A 104 0.36 27.82 -4.42
C LEU A 104 -0.81 27.17 -5.17
N LEU A 105 -0.87 25.85 -5.07
CA LEU A 105 -2.01 25.09 -5.54
C LEU A 105 -2.97 25.04 -4.36
N MET A 106 -4.05 25.81 -4.46
CA MET A 106 -5.17 25.61 -3.54
C MET A 106 -5.82 24.28 -3.89
N ASP A 107 -5.95 23.41 -2.89
CA ASP A 107 -6.86 22.29 -2.98
C ASP A 107 -8.27 22.89 -3.13
N PHE A 108 -8.81 22.84 -4.34
CA PHE A 108 -10.26 22.91 -4.55
C PHE A 108 -10.90 21.54 -4.29
N ASP A 109 -10.21 20.65 -3.55
CA ASP A 109 -10.85 19.56 -2.83
C ASP A 109 -11.84 20.15 -1.83
N THR A 110 -13.03 20.42 -2.34
CA THR A 110 -14.27 20.42 -1.61
C THR A 110 -14.23 19.31 -0.57
N ALA A 111 -14.40 19.68 0.70
CA ALA A 111 -15.19 18.84 1.57
C ALA A 111 -16.49 18.50 0.80
N ALA A 112 -16.61 17.23 0.39
CA ALA A 112 -17.68 16.64 -0.41
C ALA A 112 -18.06 17.41 -1.70
N ALA A 113 -17.58 16.94 -2.87
CA ALA A 113 -18.20 17.24 -4.16
C ALA A 113 -18.97 16.01 -4.69
N PRO A 114 -20.09 16.24 -5.41
CA PRO A 114 -21.02 15.19 -5.81
C PRO A 114 -20.39 14.30 -6.86
N VAL A 115 -20.77 13.02 -6.80
CA VAL A 115 -20.53 12.02 -7.84
C VAL A 115 -21.05 12.55 -9.17
N VAL A 116 -20.15 13.01 -10.04
CA VAL A 116 -20.43 13.13 -11.48
C VAL A 116 -20.06 11.78 -12.07
N GLN A 117 -21.07 10.92 -12.24
CA GLN A 117 -20.95 9.69 -13.01
C GLN A 117 -20.62 10.05 -14.47
N PRO A 118 -19.63 9.42 -15.11
CA PRO A 118 -19.53 9.45 -16.55
C PRO A 118 -20.71 8.66 -17.13
N LEU A 119 -21.53 9.33 -17.94
CA LEU A 119 -22.52 8.66 -18.79
C LEU A 119 -21.81 7.66 -19.72
N GLY A 120 -21.92 6.37 -19.40
CA GLY A 120 -21.82 5.28 -20.36
C GLY A 120 -20.43 4.75 -20.70
N ALA A 121 -19.54 4.59 -19.71
CA ALA A 121 -18.57 3.51 -19.79
C ALA A 121 -19.16 2.34 -18.99
N THR A 122 -19.35 1.18 -19.64
CA THR A 122 -19.62 -0.07 -18.93
C THR A 122 -18.63 -0.18 -17.78
N GLU A 123 -19.13 -0.23 -16.54
CA GLU A 123 -18.36 -0.59 -15.35
C GLU A 123 -17.53 -1.83 -15.71
N VAL A 124 -16.23 -1.65 -15.95
CA VAL A 124 -15.32 -2.75 -15.72
C VAL A 124 -15.39 -2.92 -14.22
N ASP A 125 -16.13 -3.92 -13.77
CA ASP A 125 -16.16 -4.32 -12.38
C ASP A 125 -14.74 -4.76 -12.02
N TRP A 126 -13.93 -3.82 -11.51
CA TRP A 126 -12.52 -4.06 -11.17
C TRP A 126 -12.38 -5.17 -10.14
N PHE A 127 -13.41 -5.42 -9.33
CA PHE A 127 -13.45 -6.56 -8.43
C PHE A 127 -13.66 -7.86 -9.21
N ALA A 128 -14.60 -7.92 -10.16
CA ALA A 128 -14.75 -9.08 -11.04
C ALA A 128 -13.49 -9.37 -11.86
N GLU A 129 -12.83 -8.34 -12.40
CA GLU A 129 -11.54 -8.48 -13.09
C GLU A 129 -10.47 -9.06 -12.14
N ALA A 130 -10.39 -8.58 -10.90
CA ALA A 130 -9.46 -9.11 -9.91
C ALA A 130 -9.71 -10.60 -9.62
N VAL A 131 -10.98 -11.00 -9.48
CA VAL A 131 -11.39 -12.40 -9.26
C VAL A 131 -11.01 -13.28 -10.44
N GLU A 132 -11.23 -12.84 -11.68
CA GLU A 132 -10.84 -13.60 -12.88
C GLU A 132 -9.33 -13.84 -12.96
N LEU A 133 -8.55 -12.86 -12.49
CA LEU A 133 -7.08 -12.92 -12.53
C LEU A 133 -6.48 -13.86 -11.47
N GLU A 134 -7.19 -14.22 -10.40
CA GLU A 134 -6.63 -15.01 -9.29
C GLU A 134 -5.96 -16.31 -9.76
N ALA A 135 -6.60 -17.00 -10.71
CA ALA A 135 -6.12 -18.27 -11.24
C ALA A 135 -5.04 -18.12 -12.32
N THR A 136 -5.03 -17.02 -13.07
CA THR A 136 -4.16 -16.85 -14.25
C THR A 136 -2.94 -15.97 -14.01
N ASP A 137 -3.11 -14.92 -13.22
CA ASP A 137 -2.06 -13.96 -12.87
C ASP A 137 -2.32 -13.40 -11.46
N PRO A 138 -1.88 -14.11 -10.41
CA PRO A 138 -2.10 -13.70 -9.03
C PRO A 138 -1.44 -12.36 -8.70
N ALA A 139 -0.35 -12.00 -9.39
CA ALA A 139 0.30 -10.71 -9.20
C ALA A 139 -0.57 -9.56 -9.73
N ALA A 140 -1.21 -9.75 -10.89
CA ALA A 140 -2.17 -8.79 -11.44
C ALA A 140 -3.43 -8.69 -10.58
N ALA A 141 -3.96 -9.83 -10.10
CA ALA A 141 -5.12 -9.87 -9.18
C ALA A 141 -4.86 -9.05 -7.90
N ILE A 142 -3.69 -9.20 -7.28
CA ILE A 142 -3.28 -8.40 -6.12
C ILE A 142 -3.32 -6.89 -6.42
N GLN A 143 -2.84 -6.47 -7.60
CA GLN A 143 -2.88 -5.04 -7.96
C GLN A 143 -4.30 -4.56 -8.22
N ALA A 144 -5.14 -5.39 -8.86
CA ALA A 144 -6.54 -5.07 -9.12
C ALA A 144 -7.33 -4.94 -7.80
N TYR A 145 -7.16 -5.86 -6.84
CA TYR A 145 -7.76 -5.73 -5.51
C TYR A 145 -7.31 -4.45 -4.79
N ARG A 146 -6.02 -4.10 -4.86
CA ARG A 146 -5.54 -2.83 -4.29
C ARG A 146 -6.16 -1.61 -4.97
N ALA A 147 -6.45 -1.68 -6.27
CA ALA A 147 -7.15 -0.61 -6.97
C ALA A 147 -8.61 -0.48 -6.52
N VAL A 148 -9.31 -1.60 -6.34
CA VAL A 148 -10.66 -1.64 -5.75
C VAL A 148 -10.64 -0.98 -4.38
N LEU A 149 -9.70 -1.37 -3.51
CA LEU A 149 -9.60 -0.87 -2.14
C LEU A 149 -9.14 0.60 -2.05
N ALA A 150 -8.38 1.08 -3.03
CA ALA A 150 -8.04 2.49 -3.13
C ALA A 150 -9.24 3.35 -3.52
N ALA A 151 -10.18 2.80 -4.31
CA ALA A 151 -11.42 3.47 -4.69
C ALA A 151 -12.50 3.35 -3.60
N ASP A 152 -12.60 2.19 -2.97
CA ASP A 152 -13.54 1.89 -1.90
C ASP A 152 -12.89 1.04 -0.79
N PRO A 153 -12.34 1.69 0.25
CA PRO A 153 -11.79 1.00 1.42
C PRO A 153 -12.83 0.22 2.23
N SER A 154 -14.13 0.43 1.99
CA SER A 154 -15.22 -0.29 2.67
C SER A 154 -15.60 -1.59 1.97
N HIS A 155 -14.92 -1.94 0.87
CA HIS A 155 -15.18 -3.16 0.10
C HIS A 155 -14.61 -4.40 0.78
N ALA A 156 -15.33 -4.93 1.78
CA ALA A 156 -14.89 -6.06 2.61
C ALA A 156 -14.43 -7.30 1.81
N ALA A 157 -15.14 -7.64 0.73
CA ALA A 157 -14.80 -8.81 -0.10
C ALA A 157 -13.41 -8.69 -0.75
N ALA A 158 -12.98 -7.49 -1.14
CA ALA A 158 -11.68 -7.27 -1.74
C ALA A 158 -10.55 -7.40 -0.71
N TRP A 159 -10.78 -6.96 0.53
CA TRP A 159 -9.85 -7.19 1.63
C TRP A 159 -9.69 -8.69 1.92
N VAL A 160 -10.80 -9.42 1.99
CA VAL A 160 -10.80 -10.87 2.22
C VAL A 160 -10.06 -11.59 1.09
N ASN A 161 -10.44 -11.38 -0.16
CA ASN A 161 -9.83 -12.06 -1.30
C ASN A 161 -8.35 -11.71 -1.47
N LEU A 162 -7.97 -10.44 -1.28
CA LEU A 162 -6.55 -10.04 -1.29
C LEU A 162 -5.75 -10.79 -0.21
N SER A 163 -6.29 -10.86 1.01
CA SER A 163 -5.61 -11.54 2.12
C SER A 163 -5.47 -13.05 1.87
N ALA A 164 -6.53 -13.69 1.37
CA ALA A 164 -6.52 -15.11 1.02
C ALA A 164 -5.47 -15.39 -0.07
N LEU A 165 -5.48 -14.60 -1.14
CA LEU A 165 -4.52 -14.73 -2.24
C LEU A 165 -3.07 -14.52 -1.76
N LEU A 166 -2.81 -13.56 -0.86
CA LEU A 166 -1.49 -13.37 -0.26
C LEU A 166 -1.04 -14.60 0.55
N CYS A 167 -1.92 -15.19 1.35
CA CYS A 167 -1.65 -16.43 2.06
C CYS A 167 -1.34 -17.59 1.09
N GLU A 168 -2.13 -17.77 0.03
CA GLU A 168 -1.93 -18.82 -0.99
C GLU A 168 -0.58 -18.68 -1.71
N GLN A 169 -0.12 -17.46 -1.93
CA GLN A 169 1.21 -17.18 -2.48
C GLN A 169 2.35 -17.37 -1.45
N GLY A 170 2.05 -17.81 -0.22
CA GLY A 170 3.02 -18.03 0.86
C GLY A 170 3.41 -16.76 1.62
N HIS A 171 2.69 -15.66 1.43
CA HIS A 171 2.94 -14.36 2.05
C HIS A 171 1.95 -14.12 3.21
N CYS A 172 1.80 -15.11 4.10
CA CYS A 172 0.79 -15.05 5.16
C CYS A 172 0.99 -13.86 6.13
N ASP A 173 2.22 -13.39 6.32
CA ASP A 173 2.52 -12.19 7.12
C ASP A 173 1.88 -10.94 6.52
N ASP A 174 1.97 -10.79 5.19
CA ASP A 174 1.35 -9.68 4.46
C ASP A 174 -0.18 -9.78 4.49
N ALA A 175 -0.73 -11.00 4.49
CA ALA A 175 -2.17 -11.23 4.63
C ALA A 175 -2.71 -10.76 5.99
N VAL A 176 -2.00 -11.06 7.09
CA VAL A 176 -2.39 -10.57 8.43
C VAL A 176 -2.31 -9.05 8.50
N GLN A 177 -1.26 -8.43 7.94
CA GLN A 177 -1.16 -6.96 7.87
C GLN A 177 -2.30 -6.36 7.05
N THR A 178 -2.65 -6.97 5.93
CA THR A 178 -3.77 -6.55 5.07
C THR A 178 -5.10 -6.59 5.85
N LEU A 179 -5.33 -7.63 6.64
CA LEU A 179 -6.52 -7.76 7.47
C LEU A 179 -6.52 -6.79 8.67
N ASP A 180 -5.35 -6.53 9.27
CA ASP A 180 -5.20 -5.51 10.30
C ASP A 180 -5.54 -4.11 9.75
N GLU A 181 -5.11 -3.78 8.53
CA GLU A 181 -5.50 -2.55 7.83
C GLU A 181 -7.00 -2.52 7.53
N ALA A 182 -7.57 -3.62 7.02
CA ALA A 182 -9.00 -3.73 6.75
C ALA A 182 -9.86 -3.48 8.00
N ILE A 183 -9.45 -4.00 9.16
CA ILE A 183 -10.14 -3.82 10.45
C ILE A 183 -10.12 -2.35 10.91
N VAL A 184 -9.13 -1.55 10.52
CA VAL A 184 -9.15 -0.11 10.80
C VAL A 184 -10.29 0.59 10.05
N HIS A 185 -10.58 0.15 8.82
CA HIS A 185 -11.67 0.67 7.99
C HIS A 185 -13.03 0.10 8.37
N LEU A 186 -13.09 -1.18 8.73
CA LEU A 186 -14.29 -1.97 8.97
C LEU A 186 -14.17 -2.73 10.30
N PRO A 187 -14.14 -2.03 11.46
CA PRO A 187 -13.83 -2.65 12.75
C PRO A 187 -14.86 -3.67 13.24
N ASP A 188 -16.09 -3.56 12.75
CA ASP A 188 -17.24 -4.39 13.14
C ASP A 188 -17.61 -5.44 12.08
N ASP A 189 -16.78 -5.64 11.05
CA ASP A 189 -16.96 -6.70 10.07
C ASP A 189 -16.44 -8.03 10.62
N ALA A 190 -17.37 -8.97 10.86
CA ALA A 190 -17.04 -10.27 11.45
C ALA A 190 -16.21 -11.17 10.52
N ASP A 191 -16.35 -11.02 9.20
CA ASP A 191 -15.62 -11.82 8.20
C ASP A 191 -14.13 -11.45 8.20
N LEU A 192 -13.79 -10.17 8.38
CA LEU A 192 -12.40 -9.76 8.50
C LEU A 192 -11.71 -10.35 9.74
N HIS A 193 -12.38 -10.34 10.89
CA HIS A 193 -11.84 -10.98 12.11
C HIS A 193 -11.73 -12.50 11.96
N PHE A 194 -12.68 -13.14 11.28
CA PHE A 194 -12.64 -14.57 11.00
C PHE A 194 -11.46 -14.94 10.10
N ASN A 195 -11.30 -14.25 8.96
CA ASN A 195 -10.19 -14.49 8.03
C ASN A 195 -8.83 -14.17 8.67
N ARG A 196 -8.78 -13.18 9.58
CA ARG A 196 -7.57 -12.91 10.39
C ARG A 196 -7.23 -14.09 11.29
N GLY A 197 -8.23 -14.73 11.88
CA GLY A 197 -8.06 -15.98 12.63
C GLY A 197 -7.42 -17.09 11.78
N ILE A 198 -7.91 -17.28 10.55
CA ILE A 198 -7.36 -18.28 9.61
C ILE A 198 -5.90 -17.98 9.28
N ALA A 199 -5.59 -16.75 8.86
CA ALA A 199 -4.23 -16.37 8.49
C ALA A 199 -3.24 -16.50 9.66
N LEU A 200 -3.68 -16.25 10.90
CA LEU A 200 -2.88 -16.47 12.11
C LEU A 200 -2.68 -17.96 12.43
N GLU A 201 -3.66 -18.82 12.17
CA GLU A 201 -3.50 -20.27 12.32
C GLU A 201 -2.47 -20.83 11.34
N ASP A 202 -2.45 -20.35 10.09
CA ASP A 202 -1.47 -20.75 9.08
C ASP A 202 -0.04 -20.35 9.48
N GLN A 203 0.10 -19.23 10.21
CA GLN A 203 1.36 -18.81 10.85
C GLN A 203 1.65 -19.52 12.19
N GLN A 204 0.81 -20.45 12.63
CA GLN A 204 0.90 -21.13 13.93
C GLN A 204 0.80 -20.19 15.15
N ARG A 205 0.25 -18.98 14.99
CA ARG A 205 0.01 -18.00 16.06
C ARG A 205 -1.32 -18.25 16.74
N PHE A 206 -1.44 -19.43 17.36
CA PHE A 206 -2.72 -19.98 17.82
C PHE A 206 -3.45 -19.13 18.88
N ASP A 207 -2.74 -18.52 19.83
CA ASP A 207 -3.39 -17.69 20.85
C ASP A 207 -4.01 -16.41 20.25
N GLU A 208 -3.36 -15.81 19.25
CA GLU A 208 -3.90 -14.64 18.54
C GLU A 208 -5.07 -15.03 17.64
N ALA A 209 -5.01 -16.21 17.00
CA ALA A 209 -6.12 -16.75 16.22
C ALA A 209 -7.36 -16.98 17.09
N ILE A 210 -7.20 -17.52 18.31
CA ILE A 210 -8.31 -17.64 19.29
C ILE A 210 -8.95 -16.26 19.52
N GLY A 211 -8.14 -15.23 19.79
CA GLY A 211 -8.66 -13.88 20.01
C GLY A 211 -9.41 -13.31 18.81
N ALA A 212 -8.91 -13.55 17.59
CA ALA A 212 -9.57 -13.11 16.35
C ALA A 212 -10.93 -13.80 16.14
N TYR A 213 -11.01 -15.13 16.32
CA TYR A 213 -12.28 -15.85 16.23
C TYR A 213 -13.27 -15.49 17.34
N GLU A 214 -12.79 -15.28 18.57
CA GLU A 214 -13.65 -14.77 19.66
C GLU A 214 -14.22 -13.39 19.30
N ARG A 215 -13.43 -12.52 18.65
CA ARG A 215 -13.91 -11.20 18.18
C ARG A 215 -14.92 -11.35 17.04
N ALA A 216 -14.69 -12.23 16.07
CA ALA A 216 -15.64 -12.55 15.00
C ALA A 216 -16.99 -13.01 15.58
N LEU A 217 -16.97 -13.92 16.56
CA LEU A 217 -18.19 -14.40 17.24
C LEU A 217 -18.87 -13.34 18.09
N ALA A 218 -18.12 -12.38 18.64
CA ALA A 218 -18.71 -11.25 19.37
C ALA A 218 -19.48 -10.29 18.44
N LEU A 219 -19.07 -10.20 17.17
CA LEU A 219 -19.74 -9.40 16.14
C LEU A 219 -20.88 -10.17 15.47
N ARG A 220 -20.67 -11.46 15.18
CA ARG A 220 -21.63 -12.35 14.53
C ARG A 220 -21.58 -13.74 15.15
N HIS A 221 -22.53 -14.03 16.02
CA HIS A 221 -22.53 -15.21 16.89
C HIS A 221 -22.88 -16.54 16.19
N ASP A 222 -23.40 -16.50 14.97
CA ASP A 222 -23.87 -17.65 14.19
C ASP A 222 -22.83 -18.18 13.19
N LEU A 223 -21.57 -17.73 13.31
CA LEU A 223 -20.45 -18.28 12.55
C LEU A 223 -20.07 -19.69 13.03
N ALA A 224 -20.73 -20.69 12.44
CA ALA A 224 -20.49 -22.10 12.76
C ALA A 224 -18.99 -22.47 12.61
N ASP A 225 -18.34 -22.05 11.52
CA ASP A 225 -16.93 -22.37 11.27
C ASP A 225 -15.98 -21.75 12.30
N ALA A 226 -16.30 -20.56 12.82
CA ALA A 226 -15.52 -19.94 13.91
C ALA A 226 -15.63 -20.76 15.20
N HIS A 227 -16.82 -21.31 15.51
CA HIS A 227 -16.98 -22.24 16.62
C HIS A 227 -16.18 -23.54 16.40
N PHE A 228 -16.18 -24.09 15.18
CA PHE A 228 -15.39 -25.29 14.88
C PHE A 228 -13.88 -25.03 15.07
N ASN A 229 -13.36 -23.94 14.52
CA ASN A 229 -11.94 -23.58 14.63
C ASN A 229 -11.54 -23.32 16.09
N LEU A 230 -12.35 -22.59 16.86
CA LEU A 230 -12.11 -22.40 18.30
C LEU A 230 -12.13 -23.69 19.10
N ALA A 231 -13.01 -24.64 18.76
CA ALA A 231 -13.03 -25.94 19.43
C ALA A 231 -11.69 -26.68 19.23
N ARG A 232 -11.21 -26.73 17.99
CA ARG A 232 -9.93 -27.36 17.62
C ARG A 232 -8.74 -26.68 18.30
N LEU A 233 -8.71 -25.35 18.32
CA LEU A 233 -7.65 -24.58 18.97
C LEU A 233 -7.64 -24.75 20.49
N HIS A 234 -8.82 -24.79 21.12
CA HIS A 234 -8.91 -25.04 22.55
C HIS A 234 -8.55 -26.47 22.95
N GLU A 235 -8.83 -27.46 22.10
CA GLU A 235 -8.36 -28.83 22.32
C GLU A 235 -6.82 -28.88 22.28
N ARG A 236 -6.20 -28.27 21.26
CA ARG A 236 -4.74 -28.14 21.15
C ARG A 236 -4.12 -27.41 22.35
N ALA A 237 -4.81 -26.40 22.88
CA ALA A 237 -4.38 -25.65 24.06
C ALA A 237 -4.66 -26.36 25.41
N GLY A 238 -5.19 -27.59 25.41
CA GLY A 238 -5.49 -28.34 26.63
C GLY A 238 -6.67 -27.77 27.43
N ARG A 239 -7.63 -27.11 26.77
CA ARG A 239 -8.81 -26.46 27.37
C ARG A 239 -10.12 -27.19 26.95
N PRO A 240 -10.34 -28.44 27.39
CA PRO A 240 -11.41 -29.30 26.87
C PRO A 240 -12.82 -28.75 27.15
N HIS A 241 -13.03 -28.07 28.28
CA HIS A 241 -14.34 -27.47 28.59
C HIS A 241 -14.74 -26.37 27.59
N ARG A 242 -13.78 -25.53 27.18
CA ARG A 242 -14.03 -24.51 26.15
C ARG A 242 -14.27 -25.17 24.80
N ALA A 243 -13.45 -26.16 24.45
CA ALA A 243 -13.60 -26.90 23.19
C ALA A 243 -15.01 -27.52 23.05
N LEU A 244 -15.48 -28.23 24.09
CA LEU A 244 -16.81 -28.84 24.11
C LEU A 244 -17.94 -27.82 23.95
N ARG A 245 -17.81 -26.63 24.57
CA ARG A 245 -18.79 -25.55 24.42
C ARG A 245 -18.89 -25.09 22.96
N HIS A 246 -17.75 -24.81 22.32
CA HIS A 246 -17.77 -24.38 20.92
C HIS A 246 -18.23 -25.50 19.97
N LEU A 247 -17.86 -26.75 20.23
CA LEU A 247 -18.34 -27.89 19.44
C LEU A 247 -19.86 -28.11 19.57
N HIS A 248 -20.44 -27.82 20.73
CA HIS A 248 -21.88 -27.85 20.93
C HIS A 248 -22.58 -26.79 20.06
N GLU A 249 -22.10 -25.54 20.10
CA GLU A 249 -22.65 -24.45 19.27
C GLU A 249 -22.50 -24.72 17.77
N TYR A 250 -21.34 -25.21 17.32
CA TYR A 250 -21.14 -25.62 15.92
C TYR A 250 -22.22 -26.62 15.47
N ARG A 251 -22.44 -27.69 16.25
CA ARG A 251 -23.48 -28.69 15.95
C ARG A 251 -24.89 -28.13 15.99
N ARG A 252 -25.15 -27.08 16.77
CA ARG A 252 -26.45 -26.41 16.83
C ARG A 252 -26.71 -25.58 15.58
N LEU A 253 -25.67 -24.91 15.07
CA LEU A 253 -25.74 -24.04 13.88
C LEU A 253 -25.69 -24.82 12.56
N SER A 254 -25.09 -26.02 12.54
CA SER A 254 -24.96 -26.86 11.33
C SER A 254 -26.07 -27.91 11.15
N ARG A 255 -27.21 -27.77 11.83
CA ARG A 255 -28.37 -28.66 11.74
C ARG A 255 -29.53 -28.00 11.02
#